data_AF-A0A9D2Q114-F1
#
_entry.id   AF-A0A9D2Q114-F1
#
_cell.length_a   1.000
_cell.length_b   1.000
_cell.length_c   1.000
_cell.angle_alpha   90.00
_cell.angle_beta   90.00
_cell.angle_gamma   90.00
#
_symmetry.space_group_name_H-M   'P 1'
#
loop_
_entity.id
_entity.type
_entity.pdbx_description
1 polymer ?
#
loop_
_entity_poly.entity_id
_entity_poly.type
_entity_poly.pdbx_seq_one_letter_code
_entity_poly.pdbx_strand_id
1 'polypeptide(L)'
;MNALLRLALRTVARAGRFDVREDYQRVRALQRRLAALPPTRYRTPTWDTFSDAPDGHRVPVRVFTPEQRRREDLLLFFHGGGWVTGDIESYTPACATMADLTGCRVASVDYRLAPE
;
A
#
# COMPACT_ATOMS: atom_id res chain seq x y z
N MET A 1 14.86 -9.93 -17.34
CA MET A 1 14.82 -8.46 -17.14
C MET A 1 15.17 -7.75 -18.47
N ASN A 2 14.20 -7.06 -19.11
CA ASN A 2 14.38 -6.49 -20.46
C ASN A 2 15.24 -5.19 -20.45
N ALA A 3 15.74 -4.77 -21.63
CA ALA A 3 16.62 -3.61 -21.78
C ALA A 3 15.97 -2.27 -21.38
N LEU A 4 14.67 -2.14 -21.65
CA LEU A 4 13.84 -0.98 -21.29
C LEU A 4 13.76 -0.81 -19.77
N LEU A 5 13.52 -1.89 -19.02
CA LEU A 5 13.49 -1.86 -17.56
C LEU A 5 14.86 -1.48 -16.97
N ARG A 6 15.95 -2.00 -17.54
CA ARG A 6 17.32 -1.61 -17.14
C ARG A 6 17.62 -0.15 -17.41
N LEU A 7 17.13 0.40 -18.52
CA LEU A 7 17.28 1.83 -18.83
C LEU A 7 16.51 2.69 -17.83
N ALA A 8 15.25 2.34 -17.54
CA ALA A 8 14.40 3.02 -16.56
C ALA A 8 14.99 3.00 -15.15
N LEU A 9 15.52 1.86 -14.69
CA LEU A 9 16.18 1.77 -13.39
C LEU A 9 17.45 2.63 -13.32
N ARG A 10 18.22 2.70 -14.40
CA ARG A 10 19.43 3.54 -14.49
C ARG A 10 19.11 5.02 -14.52
N THR A 11 18.00 5.44 -15.13
CA THR A 11 17.57 6.85 -15.10
C THR A 11 17.08 7.23 -13.71
N VAL A 12 16.28 6.38 -13.04
CA VAL A 12 15.86 6.62 -11.64
C VAL A 12 17.07 6.70 -10.70
N ALA A 13 18.02 5.78 -10.81
CA ALA A 13 19.23 5.78 -9.98
C ALA A 13 20.12 7.02 -10.20
N ARG A 14 20.03 7.67 -11.38
CA ARG A 14 20.78 8.87 -11.73
C ARG A 14 20.05 10.18 -11.42
N ALA A 15 18.75 10.12 -11.12
CA ALA A 15 17.92 11.30 -10.86
C ALA A 15 18.28 12.06 -9.56
N GLY A 16 19.30 11.61 -8.82
CA GLY A 16 19.73 12.19 -7.55
C GLY A 16 19.15 11.44 -6.34
N ARG A 17 19.63 11.77 -5.15
CA ARG A 17 19.04 11.27 -3.90
C ARG A 17 17.75 12.04 -3.67
N PHE A 18 16.63 11.34 -3.50
CA PHE A 18 15.37 11.96 -3.09
C PHE A 18 15.49 12.48 -1.66
N ASP A 19 15.13 13.75 -1.45
CA ASP A 19 14.94 14.26 -0.09
C ASP A 19 13.47 14.09 0.29
N VAL A 20 13.19 13.24 1.28
CA VAL A 20 11.83 12.99 1.75
C VAL A 20 11.18 14.27 2.30
N ARG A 21 11.95 15.24 2.82
CA ARG A 21 11.41 16.49 3.34
C ARG A 21 10.89 17.40 2.22
N GLU A 22 11.53 17.37 1.06
CA GLU A 22 11.22 18.28 -0.06
C GLU A 22 10.35 17.61 -1.13
N ASP A 23 10.55 16.32 -1.39
CA ASP A 23 9.97 15.62 -2.54
C ASP A 23 8.79 14.70 -2.19
N TYR A 24 8.40 14.54 -0.92
CA TYR A 24 7.41 13.51 -0.54
C TYR A 24 6.09 13.63 -1.30
N GLN A 25 5.63 14.85 -1.61
CA GLN A 25 4.40 15.05 -2.38
C GLN A 25 4.51 14.46 -3.79
N ARG A 26 5.67 14.60 -4.44
CA ARG A 26 5.95 14.00 -5.75
C ARG A 26 6.02 12.49 -5.65
N VAL A 27 6.64 11.97 -4.58
CA VAL A 27 6.71 10.53 -4.31
C VAL A 27 5.31 9.94 -4.11
N ARG A 28 4.47 10.55 -3.26
CA ARG A 28 3.06 10.15 -3.04
C ARG A 28 2.28 10.16 -4.36
N ALA A 29 2.41 11.21 -5.16
CA ALA A 29 1.72 11.33 -6.44
C ALA A 29 2.15 10.25 -7.45
N LEU A 30 3.45 9.95 -7.52
CA LEU A 30 3.98 8.88 -8.37
C LEU A 30 3.50 7.51 -7.89
N GLN A 31 3.55 7.23 -6.58
CA GLN A 31 3.09 5.99 -5.98
C GLN A 31 1.63 5.72 -6.32
N ARG A 32 0.72 6.70 -6.12
CA ARG A 32 -0.70 6.59 -6.49
C ARG A 32 -0.90 6.25 -7.96
N ARG A 33 -0.16 6.90 -8.85
CA ARG A 33 -0.25 6.64 -10.30
C ARG A 33 0.22 5.23 -10.66
N LEU A 34 1.29 4.75 -10.03
CA LEU A 34 1.79 3.40 -10.23
C LEU A 34 0.85 2.34 -9.64
N ALA A 35 0.25 2.61 -8.48
CA ALA A 35 -0.71 1.73 -7.83
C ALA A 35 -2.02 1.61 -8.61
N ALA A 36 -2.42 2.66 -9.36
CA ALA A 36 -3.58 2.63 -10.23
C ALA A 36 -3.38 1.80 -11.52
N LEU A 37 -2.16 1.34 -11.81
CA LEU A 37 -1.94 0.40 -12.91
C LEU A 37 -2.61 -0.94 -12.56
N PRO A 38 -3.30 -1.57 -13.52
CA PRO A 38 -4.09 -2.76 -13.24
C PRO A 38 -3.20 -3.86 -12.65
N PRO A 39 -3.54 -4.37 -11.45
CA PRO A 39 -2.74 -5.41 -10.85
C PRO A 39 -2.76 -6.66 -11.72
N THR A 40 -1.60 -7.31 -11.83
CA THR A 40 -1.49 -8.64 -12.41
C THR A 40 -2.10 -9.65 -11.44
N ARG A 41 -3.42 -9.80 -11.46
CA ARG A 41 -4.19 -10.88 -10.82
C ARG A 41 -4.06 -10.97 -9.29
N TYR A 42 -4.98 -10.34 -8.56
CA TYR A 42 -5.34 -10.76 -7.20
C TYR A 42 -6.86 -10.96 -7.15
N ARG A 43 -7.31 -12.13 -6.70
CA ARG A 43 -8.74 -12.53 -6.69
C ARG A 43 -9.33 -12.50 -5.28
N THR A 44 -8.65 -11.86 -4.36
CA THR A 44 -8.99 -11.75 -2.94
C THR A 44 -10.21 -10.82 -2.81
N PRO A 45 -11.37 -11.25 -2.29
CA PRO A 45 -12.47 -10.35 -2.01
C PRO A 45 -12.04 -9.24 -1.06
N THR A 46 -12.24 -7.99 -1.48
CA THR A 46 -11.91 -6.79 -0.71
C THR A 46 -13.14 -5.92 -0.48
N TRP A 47 -13.16 -5.23 0.65
CA TRP A 47 -14.07 -4.11 0.88
C TRP A 47 -13.37 -3.05 1.72
N ASP A 48 -13.85 -1.83 1.56
CA ASP A 48 -13.35 -0.67 2.28
C ASP A 48 -14.33 -0.32 3.42
N THR A 49 -13.76 0.06 4.55
CA THR A 49 -14.47 0.54 5.73
C THR A 49 -13.66 1.67 6.37
N PHE A 50 -14.15 2.22 7.48
CA PHE A 50 -13.47 3.25 8.24
C PHE A 50 -13.48 2.92 9.73
N SER A 51 -12.43 3.37 10.43
CA SER A 51 -12.41 3.46 11.88
C SER A 51 -12.52 4.92 12.30
N ASP A 52 -13.43 5.23 13.21
CA ASP A 52 -13.57 6.59 13.74
C ASP A 52 -12.54 6.83 14.85
N ALA A 53 -11.71 7.86 14.69
CA ALA A 53 -10.75 8.29 15.69
C ALA A 53 -11.41 9.25 16.71
N PRO A 54 -10.88 9.38 17.94
CA PRO A 54 -11.46 10.24 18.97
C PRO A 54 -11.57 11.73 18.59
N ASP A 55 -10.74 12.20 17.65
CA ASP A 55 -10.75 13.56 17.11
C ASP A 55 -11.74 13.75 15.95
N GLY A 56 -12.57 12.74 15.65
CA GLY A 56 -13.54 12.75 14.56
C GLY A 56 -12.93 12.42 13.19
N HIS A 57 -11.62 12.17 13.10
CA HIS A 57 -11.00 11.73 11.85
C HIS A 57 -11.42 10.29 11.51
N ARG A 58 -11.79 10.04 10.25
CA ARG A 58 -12.14 8.70 9.77
C ARG A 58 -10.93 8.07 9.10
N VAL A 59 -10.36 7.04 9.72
CA VAL A 59 -9.20 6.31 9.20
C VAL A 59 -9.69 5.24 8.22
N PRO A 60 -9.36 5.32 6.91
CA PRO A 60 -9.72 4.30 5.95
C PRO A 60 -9.05 2.95 6.27
N VAL A 61 -9.80 1.86 6.09
CA VAL A 61 -9.32 0.50 6.28
C VAL A 61 -9.85 -0.37 5.13
N ARG A 62 -8.95 -1.08 4.44
CA ARG A 62 -9.30 -2.07 3.41
C ARG A 62 -9.07 -3.45 3.98
N VAL A 63 -10.08 -4.29 3.91
CA VAL A 63 -9.99 -5.66 4.40
C VAL A 63 -9.90 -6.63 3.24
N PHE A 64 -8.95 -7.54 3.31
CA PHE A 64 -8.67 -8.60 2.35
C PHE A 64 -9.09 -9.92 2.97
N THR A 65 -10.00 -10.65 2.31
CA THR A 65 -10.39 -12.00 2.74
C THR A 65 -9.70 -13.05 1.87
N PRO A 66 -8.95 -14.00 2.46
CA PRO A 66 -8.26 -15.02 1.68
C PRO A 66 -9.24 -15.92 0.94
N GLU A 67 -8.82 -16.51 -0.18
CA GLU A 67 -9.64 -17.49 -0.92
C GLU A 67 -9.99 -18.70 -0.05
N GLN A 68 -9.01 -19.17 0.75
CA GLN A 68 -9.21 -20.24 1.72
C GLN A 68 -8.97 -19.69 3.13
N ARG A 69 -10.06 -19.42 3.85
CA ARG A 69 -9.96 -19.02 5.25
C ARG A 69 -9.57 -20.22 6.11
N ARG A 70 -8.42 -20.12 6.79
CA ARG A 70 -7.86 -21.17 7.67
C ARG A 70 -7.82 -20.73 9.13
N ARG A 71 -7.96 -19.42 9.38
CA ARG A 71 -7.90 -18.81 10.70
C ARG A 71 -9.03 -17.80 10.85
N GLU A 72 -9.54 -17.68 12.06
CA GLU A 72 -10.54 -16.67 12.42
C GLU A 72 -9.91 -15.32 12.73
N ASP A 73 -8.60 -15.30 13.01
CA ASP A 73 -7.83 -14.10 13.34
C ASP A 73 -7.86 -13.02 12.25
N LEU A 74 -7.73 -11.77 12.69
CA LEU A 74 -7.54 -10.60 11.83
C LEU A 74 -6.10 -10.08 11.98
N LEU A 75 -5.39 -10.00 10.86
CA LEU A 75 -4.08 -9.34 10.81
C LEU A 75 -4.28 -7.85 10.53
N LEU A 76 -3.89 -7.00 11.49
CA LEU A 76 -3.88 -5.56 11.28
C LEU A 76 -2.54 -5.16 10.64
N PHE A 77 -2.60 -4.48 9.49
CA PHE A 77 -1.43 -4.11 8.70
C PHE A 77 -1.32 -2.59 8.59
N PHE A 78 -0.13 -2.07 8.89
CA PHE A 78 0.23 -0.67 8.67
C PHE A 78 1.28 -0.61 7.58
N HIS A 79 0.99 0.15 6.52
CA HIS A 79 1.90 0.25 5.39
C HIS A 79 3.21 0.97 5.76
N GLY A 80 4.28 0.60 5.06
CA GLY A 80 5.57 1.28 5.17
C GLY A 80 5.59 2.63 4.45
N GLY A 81 6.78 3.24 4.37
CA GLY A 81 6.97 4.55 3.75
C GLY A 81 7.48 5.64 4.70
N GLY A 82 8.06 5.23 5.84
CA GLY A 82 8.72 6.12 6.78
C GLY A 82 7.80 7.16 7.41
N TRP A 83 6.51 6.79 7.61
CA TRP A 83 5.43 7.66 8.10
C TRP A 83 5.08 8.86 7.21
N VAL A 84 5.73 9.00 6.04
CA VAL A 84 5.59 10.16 5.15
C VAL A 84 5.02 9.77 3.80
N THR A 85 5.18 8.51 3.36
CA THR A 85 4.77 8.02 2.04
C THR A 85 4.07 6.67 2.14
N GLY A 86 3.61 6.16 0.99
CA GLY A 86 2.78 4.96 0.94
C GLY A 86 1.30 5.28 1.11
N ASP A 87 0.46 4.35 0.68
CA ASP A 87 -0.99 4.37 0.86
C ASP A 87 -1.54 2.96 0.71
N ILE A 88 -2.84 2.82 0.98
CA ILE A 88 -3.58 1.56 0.89
C ILE A 88 -3.56 0.93 -0.51
N GLU A 89 -3.49 1.74 -1.56
CA GLU A 89 -3.44 1.25 -2.94
C GLU A 89 -2.08 0.62 -3.25
N SER A 90 -0.99 1.29 -2.88
CA SER A 90 0.39 0.83 -3.10
C SER A 90 0.69 -0.50 -2.40
N TYR A 91 -0.01 -0.80 -1.30
CA TYR A 91 0.16 -2.02 -0.51
C TYR A 91 -0.94 -3.08 -0.74
N THR A 92 -1.92 -2.81 -1.60
CA THR A 92 -2.99 -3.77 -1.95
C THR A 92 -2.43 -5.13 -2.43
N PRO A 93 -1.44 -5.19 -3.34
CA PRO A 93 -0.85 -6.47 -3.78
C PRO A 93 -0.22 -7.27 -2.63
N ALA A 94 0.49 -6.58 -1.73
CA ALA A 94 1.16 -7.21 -0.60
C ALA A 94 0.15 -7.74 0.42
N CYS A 95 -0.90 -6.98 0.74
CA CYS A 95 -1.94 -7.38 1.69
C CYS A 95 -2.79 -8.53 1.15
N ALA A 96 -3.16 -8.49 -0.14
CA ALA A 96 -3.88 -9.57 -0.81
C ALA A 96 -3.07 -10.88 -0.76
N THR A 97 -1.79 -10.83 -1.15
CA THR A 97 -0.88 -11.98 -1.08
C THR A 97 -0.70 -12.48 0.36
N MET A 98 -0.57 -11.56 1.32
CA MET A 98 -0.43 -11.90 2.74
C MET A 98 -1.69 -12.62 3.27
N ALA A 99 -2.89 -12.17 2.90
CA ALA A 99 -4.13 -12.84 3.27
C ALA A 99 -4.12 -14.29 2.75
N ASP A 100 -3.87 -14.50 1.46
CA ASP A 100 -3.90 -15.83 0.85
C ASP A 100 -2.83 -16.77 1.42
N LEU A 101 -1.61 -16.28 1.67
CA LEU A 101 -0.53 -17.08 2.24
C LEU A 101 -0.78 -17.47 3.71
N THR A 102 -1.37 -16.57 4.50
CA THR A 102 -1.60 -16.80 5.93
C THR A 102 -2.92 -17.52 6.22
N GLY A 103 -3.89 -17.43 5.30
CA GLY A 103 -5.26 -17.88 5.51
C GLY A 103 -6.02 -17.05 6.55
N CYS A 104 -5.50 -15.87 6.93
CA CYS A 104 -6.15 -14.88 7.78
C CYS A 104 -6.77 -13.75 6.95
N ARG A 105 -7.78 -13.08 7.49
CA ARG A 105 -8.17 -11.76 6.97
C ARG A 105 -7.05 -10.75 7.28
N VAL A 106 -6.81 -9.81 6.37
CA VAL A 106 -5.87 -8.71 6.58
C VAL A 106 -6.63 -7.39 6.52
N ALA A 107 -6.54 -6.55 7.54
CA ALA A 107 -7.05 -5.18 7.55
C ALA A 107 -5.87 -4.21 7.36
N SER A 108 -5.77 -3.60 6.19
CA SER A 108 -4.77 -2.58 5.88
C SER A 108 -5.28 -1.20 6.30
N VAL A 109 -4.52 -0.48 7.12
CA VAL A 109 -4.88 0.83 7.68
C VAL A 109 -4.20 1.94 6.89
N ASP A 110 -4.99 2.88 6.36
CA ASP A 110 -4.50 4.10 5.68
C ASP A 110 -4.35 5.22 6.72
N TYR A 111 -3.30 5.12 7.53
CA TYR A 111 -3.07 6.03 8.65
C TYR A 111 -2.60 7.42 8.16
N ARG A 112 -2.75 8.43 9.03
CA ARG A 112 -2.27 9.80 8.76
C ARG A 112 -0.77 9.82 8.54
N LEU A 113 -0.32 10.59 7.57
CA LEU A 113 1.09 10.69 7.21
C LEU A 113 1.64 12.05 7.60
N ALA A 114 2.81 12.07 8.21
CA ALA A 114 3.60 13.27 8.41
C ALA A 114 4.03 13.87 7.06
N PRO A 115 4.32 15.18 6.97
CA PRO A 115 4.33 16.14 8.07
C PRO A 115 2.96 16.75 8.42
N GLU A 116 1.90 16.45 7.66
CA GLU A 116 0.56 17.04 7.83
C GLU A 116 -0.19 16.51 9.06
#